data_AF-A0A7S4Q2H6-F1
#
_entry.id   AF-A0A7S4Q2H6-F1
#
_cell.length_a   1.000
_cell.length_b   1.000
_cell.length_c   1.000
_cell.angle_alpha   90.00
_cell.angle_beta   90.00
_cell.angle_gamma   90.00
#
_symmetry.space_group_name_H-M   'P 1'
#
loop_
_entity.id
_entity.type
_entity.pdbx_description
1 polymer ?
#
loop_
_entity_poly.entity_id
_entity_poly.type
_entity_poly.pdbx_seq_one_letter_code
_entity_poly.pdbx_strand_id
1 'polypeptide(L)'
;MAGEPELDNVKEEIPTGLEAVSLNGVGYMDNKFTAELAAVINSEDAPIEWEFEHALFFDEDRSFSRKQGLEEELEYGSVVSRMPNVVSFTIKHNRYARYAHAGLTLDPGDGKGLPHGFGVRMSPLGLSNANGGLFEKSNYKALEDEITISLRWGQVEVYRNKRLVEVLGQAPAGCVSMHAKIFMREPDLQVYLLRTATCCRVRELDLSRNRIEDPGAGSLAEVIAKDTTLVTKLDLSLNRICDEGAVQLAEVTDLNLSHNTIGDIGARALADALEKESCPVTCLHLTDNDIGDKGCIRLAEALGEETCSVTNVNLSLNRIESAGFVALAQALERDTCSVTDVSVAHNRPEKAATKRLAQAFAKTLRLNAA
;
A
#
# COMPACT_ATOMS: atom_id res chain seq x y z
N MET A 1 -16.09 -1.78 20.32
CA MET A 1 -14.69 -1.97 20.72
C MET A 1 -14.13 -3.12 19.90
N ALA A 2 -13.53 -2.81 18.77
CA ALA A 2 -12.59 -3.68 18.10
C ALA A 2 -11.28 -2.88 18.11
N GLY A 3 -10.27 -3.38 18.82
CA GLY A 3 -8.95 -2.79 18.79
C GLY A 3 -8.39 -2.92 17.37
N GLU A 4 -7.84 -1.82 16.86
CA GLU A 4 -7.00 -1.86 15.66
C GLU A 4 -5.80 -2.80 15.96
N PRO A 5 -5.41 -3.69 15.04
CA PRO A 5 -4.26 -4.55 15.26
C PRO A 5 -2.98 -3.70 15.28
N GLU A 6 -2.17 -3.89 16.33
CA GLU A 6 -0.87 -3.25 16.49
C GLU A 6 0.10 -3.72 15.38
N LEU A 7 0.65 -2.75 14.64
CA LEU A 7 1.76 -2.90 13.67
C LEU A 7 3.09 -3.30 14.33
N ASP A 8 3.11 -3.48 15.65
CA ASP A 8 4.30 -3.71 16.47
C ASP A 8 5.00 -5.07 16.20
N ASN A 9 4.39 -5.93 15.38
CA ASN A 9 4.99 -7.21 14.98
C ASN A 9 5.80 -7.14 13.68
N VAL A 10 5.85 -6.01 12.97
CA VAL A 10 6.80 -5.79 11.87
C VAL A 10 8.13 -5.27 12.44
N LYS A 11 8.66 -5.99 13.43
CA LYS A 11 9.98 -5.73 14.03
C LYS A 11 11.04 -6.48 13.25
N GLU A 12 11.39 -5.96 12.08
CA GLU A 12 12.74 -6.11 11.57
C GLU A 12 13.19 -4.73 11.09
N GLU A 13 14.28 -4.25 11.70
CA GLU A 13 14.96 -3.00 11.38
C GLU A 13 15.25 -2.93 9.88
N ILE A 14 14.61 -1.99 9.20
CA ILE A 14 14.63 -1.85 7.75
C ILE A 14 15.93 -1.14 7.33
N PRO A 15 16.88 -1.83 6.66
CA PRO A 15 18.10 -1.19 6.18
C PRO A 15 17.78 -0.32 4.95
N THR A 16 18.51 0.78 4.78
CA THR A 16 18.41 1.63 3.59
C THR A 16 18.77 0.86 2.32
N GLY A 17 17.87 0.86 1.31
CA GLY A 17 18.10 0.25 -0.01
C GLY A 17 17.29 -1.00 -0.35
N LEU A 18 16.12 -1.23 0.28
CA LEU A 18 15.29 -2.39 -0.03
C LEU A 18 14.75 -2.39 -1.47
N GLU A 19 15.09 -3.47 -2.18
CA GLU A 19 14.47 -3.87 -3.44
C GLU A 19 13.18 -4.69 -3.19
N ALA A 20 12.81 -5.00 -1.94
CA ALA A 20 11.65 -5.82 -1.59
C ALA A 20 10.76 -5.15 -0.53
N VAL A 21 9.45 -5.19 -0.69
CA VAL A 21 8.46 -4.66 0.25
C VAL A 21 7.42 -5.74 0.52
N SER A 22 7.22 -6.11 1.78
CA SER A 22 6.13 -7.00 2.19
C SER A 22 5.14 -6.27 3.09
N LEU A 23 3.87 -6.35 2.72
CA LEU A 23 2.69 -5.80 3.39
C LEU A 23 1.64 -6.90 3.50
N ASN A 24 2.09 -8.12 3.77
CA ASN A 24 1.20 -9.27 3.85
C ASN A 24 0.35 -9.26 5.12
N GLY A 25 -0.90 -9.70 5.02
CA GLY A 25 -1.75 -9.93 6.20
C GLY A 25 -2.10 -8.66 6.99
N VAL A 26 -1.85 -7.48 6.45
CA VAL A 26 -2.08 -6.18 7.10
C VAL A 26 -3.57 -5.95 7.36
N GLY A 27 -4.45 -6.62 6.60
CA GLY A 27 -5.87 -6.81 6.94
C GLY A 27 -6.78 -5.60 6.65
N TYR A 28 -6.21 -4.41 6.45
CA TYR A 28 -6.89 -3.20 5.95
C TYR A 28 -6.42 -2.75 4.55
N MET A 29 -5.51 -3.48 3.90
CA MET A 29 -5.19 -3.26 2.48
C MET A 29 -6.37 -3.66 1.59
N ASP A 30 -7.18 -2.67 1.24
CA ASP A 30 -8.31 -2.75 0.31
C ASP A 30 -7.99 -2.03 -1.01
N ASN A 31 -8.97 -1.94 -1.92
CA ASN A 31 -8.79 -1.27 -3.22
C ASN A 31 -8.28 0.18 -3.09
N LYS A 32 -8.74 0.91 -2.07
CA LYS A 32 -8.37 2.32 -1.88
C LYS A 32 -6.92 2.44 -1.43
N PHE A 33 -6.51 1.66 -0.44
CA PHE A 33 -5.12 1.64 0.02
C PHE A 33 -4.16 1.10 -1.05
N THR A 34 -4.64 0.17 -1.88
CA THR A 34 -3.89 -0.36 -3.01
C THR A 34 -3.66 0.69 -4.10
N ALA A 35 -4.66 1.51 -4.42
CA ALA A 35 -4.48 2.63 -5.34
C ALA A 35 -3.51 3.69 -4.78
N GLU A 36 -3.53 3.91 -3.47
CA GLU A 36 -2.63 4.82 -2.77
C GLU A 36 -1.18 4.31 -2.74
N LEU A 37 -1.00 3.00 -2.56
CA LEU A 37 0.28 2.30 -2.72
C LEU A 37 0.84 2.51 -4.13
N ALA A 38 0.02 2.23 -5.13
CA ALA A 38 0.38 2.38 -6.53
C ALA A 38 0.82 3.82 -6.83
N ALA A 39 0.11 4.82 -6.30
CA ALA A 39 0.50 6.23 -6.43
C ALA A 39 1.86 6.56 -5.79
N VAL A 40 2.24 5.89 -4.69
CA VAL A 40 3.51 6.10 -3.99
C VAL A 40 4.68 5.44 -4.70
N ILE A 41 4.51 4.22 -5.21
CA ILE A 41 5.55 3.53 -6.01
C ILE A 41 6.00 4.38 -7.20
N ASN A 42 5.07 5.12 -7.81
CA ASN A 42 5.34 6.00 -8.93
C ASN A 42 5.72 7.45 -8.55
N SER A 43 5.80 7.77 -7.26
CA SER A 43 6.13 9.13 -6.82
C SER A 43 7.64 9.35 -6.75
N GLU A 44 8.11 10.48 -7.29
CA GLU A 44 9.46 10.98 -7.02
C GLU A 44 9.63 11.19 -5.50
N ASP A 45 10.84 10.95 -4.98
CA ASP A 45 11.19 11.10 -3.56
C ASP A 45 10.77 12.48 -3.04
N ALA A 46 9.59 12.55 -2.46
CA ALA A 46 9.07 13.75 -1.83
C ALA A 46 9.06 13.49 -0.33
N PRO A 47 9.92 14.15 0.45
CA PRO A 47 9.87 14.01 1.89
C PRO A 47 8.44 14.32 2.39
N ILE A 48 7.98 13.57 3.39
CA ILE A 48 6.74 13.91 4.08
C ILE A 48 7.03 15.15 4.91
N GLU A 49 6.83 16.31 4.31
CA GLU A 49 7.07 17.60 4.97
C GLU A 49 5.78 18.16 5.54
N TRP A 50 5.84 18.75 6.73
CA TRP A 50 4.85 19.75 7.14
C TRP A 50 5.55 21.10 7.12
N GLU A 51 4.93 22.11 6.52
CA GLU A 51 5.46 23.47 6.57
C GLU A 51 4.94 24.14 7.85
N PHE A 52 5.85 24.34 8.80
CA PHE A 52 5.66 25.29 9.87
C PHE A 52 5.86 26.69 9.30
N GLU A 53 4.77 27.42 9.10
CA GLU A 53 4.87 28.78 8.56
C GLU A 53 5.37 29.75 9.64
N HIS A 54 4.74 29.76 10.83
CA HIS A 54 5.08 30.71 11.90
C HIS A 54 4.71 30.21 13.31
N ALA A 55 5.54 30.55 14.30
CA ALA A 55 5.23 30.46 15.73
C ALA A 55 5.58 31.79 16.43
N LEU A 56 4.73 32.25 17.34
CA LEU A 56 4.95 33.43 18.17
C LEU A 56 5.27 32.99 19.60
N PHE A 57 6.43 33.39 20.10
CA PHE A 57 6.87 33.12 21.47
C PHE A 57 6.67 34.34 22.34
N PHE A 58 6.47 34.09 23.64
CA PHE A 58 6.20 35.17 24.59
C PHE A 58 7.42 36.07 24.88
N ASP A 59 8.64 35.51 24.85
CA ASP A 59 9.84 36.23 25.33
C ASP A 59 10.82 36.72 24.25
N GLU A 60 10.72 36.30 22.97
CA GLU A 60 11.61 36.82 21.92
C GLU A 60 10.98 36.74 20.51
N ASP A 61 11.31 37.70 19.64
CA ASP A 61 11.08 37.70 18.18
C ASP A 61 11.89 36.58 17.48
N ARG A 62 11.72 35.33 17.92
CA ARG A 62 12.31 34.15 17.27
C ARG A 62 11.29 33.55 16.32
N SER A 63 11.57 33.58 15.03
CA SER A 63 10.94 32.68 14.08
C SER A 63 11.57 31.28 14.24
N PHE A 64 10.76 30.29 14.59
CA PHE A 64 11.22 28.91 14.59
C PHE A 64 11.24 28.39 13.15
N SER A 65 12.36 27.81 12.72
CA SER A 65 12.44 27.01 11.49
C SER A 65 13.09 25.66 11.81
N ARG A 66 12.75 24.65 11.00
CA ARG A 66 12.99 23.18 11.07
C ARG A 66 14.24 22.64 11.82
N LYS A 67 15.28 23.42 12.10
CA LYS A 67 16.62 22.95 12.51
C LYS A 67 16.99 23.06 14.01
N GLN A 68 16.10 23.48 14.90
CA GLN A 68 16.46 23.74 16.31
C GLN A 68 15.64 22.98 17.37
N GLY A 69 14.74 22.07 16.98
CA GLY A 69 14.01 21.23 17.93
C GLY A 69 14.83 20.02 18.36
N LEU A 70 14.78 19.67 19.65
CA LEU A 70 15.23 18.37 20.15
C LEU A 70 14.42 17.28 19.43
N GLU A 71 15.06 16.61 18.47
CA GLU A 71 14.58 15.38 17.87
C GLU A 71 14.62 14.29 18.95
N GLU A 72 13.48 13.99 19.59
CA GLU A 72 13.31 12.69 20.24
C GLU A 72 12.80 11.73 19.16
N GLU A 73 13.51 10.61 18.99
CA GLU A 73 13.28 9.62 17.95
C GLU A 73 11.81 9.18 17.86
N LEU A 74 11.35 9.07 16.62
CA LEU A 74 9.98 8.72 16.23
C LEU A 74 9.69 7.24 16.52
N GLU A 75 9.37 6.89 17.77
CA GLU A 75 8.69 5.64 18.10
C GLU A 75 7.17 5.87 18.15
N TYR A 76 6.47 5.45 17.10
CA TYR A 76 5.01 5.22 17.06
C TYR A 76 4.13 6.34 17.68
N GLY A 77 3.64 7.25 16.83
CA GLY A 77 2.55 8.16 17.18
C GLY A 77 2.91 9.27 18.20
N SER A 78 4.18 9.47 18.52
CA SER A 78 4.62 10.41 19.55
C SER A 78 5.21 11.70 18.99
N VAL A 79 4.48 12.80 19.22
CA VAL A 79 4.94 14.21 19.28
C VAL A 79 6.09 14.63 18.33
N VAL A 80 5.75 15.29 17.22
CA VAL A 80 6.73 15.84 16.26
C VAL A 80 7.51 17.02 16.82
N SER A 81 6.92 17.76 17.76
CA SER A 81 7.54 18.96 18.31
C SER A 81 6.92 19.31 19.66
N ARG A 82 7.77 19.55 20.67
CA ARG A 82 7.41 20.23 21.92
C ARG A 82 7.98 21.63 21.86
N MET A 83 7.11 22.64 21.77
CA MET A 83 7.54 24.04 21.75
C MET A 83 7.10 24.72 23.05
N PRO A 84 8.01 25.00 23.99
CA PRO A 84 7.69 25.75 25.20
C PRO A 84 7.42 27.23 24.88
N ASN A 85 6.64 27.90 25.74
CA ASN A 85 6.39 29.34 25.70
C ASN A 85 5.76 29.88 24.40
N VAL A 86 4.90 29.09 23.75
CA VAL A 86 4.19 29.46 22.52
C VAL A 86 2.88 30.18 22.85
N VAL A 87 2.63 31.28 22.14
CA VAL A 87 1.36 32.01 22.15
C VAL A 87 0.53 31.64 20.93
N SER A 88 1.17 31.39 19.77
CA SER A 88 0.47 31.01 18.56
C SER A 88 1.35 30.14 17.68
N PHE A 89 0.78 29.17 16.99
CA PHE A 89 1.47 28.44 15.93
C PHE A 89 0.53 28.11 14.78
N THR A 90 1.08 28.12 13.57
CA THR A 90 0.39 27.71 12.33
C THR A 90 0.93 26.36 11.86
N ILE A 91 0.02 25.51 11.38
CA ILE A 91 0.32 24.26 10.68
C ILE A 91 -0.37 24.26 9.33
N LYS A 92 0.38 23.87 8.29
CA LYS A 92 -0.14 23.56 6.97
C LYS A 92 0.19 22.12 6.61
N HIS A 93 -0.81 21.41 6.10
CA HIS A 93 -0.73 19.99 5.83
C HIS A 93 -0.22 19.73 4.40
N ASN A 94 0.61 18.70 4.20
CA ASN A 94 1.07 18.32 2.87
C ASN A 94 0.18 17.27 2.21
N ARG A 95 0.58 16.76 1.04
CA ARG A 95 -0.18 15.75 0.30
C ARG A 95 -0.21 14.35 0.92
N TYR A 96 0.58 14.08 1.95
CA TYR A 96 0.87 12.74 2.49
C TYR A 96 0.45 12.53 3.94
N ALA A 97 0.26 13.60 4.71
CA ALA A 97 -0.37 13.48 6.01
C ALA A 97 -1.85 13.09 5.88
N ARG A 98 -2.45 12.51 6.91
CA ARG A 98 -3.91 12.25 6.92
C ARG A 98 -4.56 12.54 8.23
N TYR A 99 -3.90 12.16 9.32
CA TYR A 99 -4.41 12.45 10.65
C TYR A 99 -3.34 13.17 11.45
N ALA A 100 -3.67 14.39 11.88
CA ALA A 100 -2.86 15.15 12.81
C ALA A 100 -3.74 15.63 13.96
N HIS A 101 -3.17 15.70 15.14
CA HIS A 101 -3.77 16.27 16.31
C HIS A 101 -2.80 17.29 16.89
N ALA A 102 -3.17 18.56 16.82
CA ALA A 102 -2.34 19.66 17.27
C ALA A 102 -3.06 20.46 18.35
N GLY A 103 -2.32 21.04 19.30
CA GLY A 103 -2.93 21.77 20.39
C GLY A 103 -1.93 22.40 21.34
N LEU A 104 -2.46 23.15 22.29
CA LEU A 104 -1.70 23.76 23.38
C LEU A 104 -1.94 22.99 24.67
N THR A 105 -0.90 22.77 25.46
CA THR A 105 -0.95 22.12 26.77
C THR A 105 -0.11 22.86 27.80
N LEU A 106 -0.50 22.70 29.06
CA LEU A 106 0.26 23.18 30.22
C LEU A 106 1.21 22.11 30.75
N ASP A 107 0.98 20.84 30.41
CA ASP A 107 1.81 19.71 30.82
C ASP A 107 2.77 19.29 29.69
N PRO A 108 4.05 19.69 29.75
CA PRO A 108 5.04 19.27 28.76
C PRO A 108 5.35 17.76 28.83
N GLY A 109 5.16 17.10 29.98
CA GLY A 109 5.53 15.71 30.22
C GLY A 109 4.49 14.66 29.82
N ASP A 110 3.23 15.06 29.57
CA ASP A 110 2.19 14.10 29.21
C ASP A 110 2.42 13.46 27.82
N GLY A 111 2.64 12.15 27.81
CA GLY A 111 2.84 11.33 26.60
C GLY A 111 1.56 10.67 26.06
N LYS A 112 0.41 10.78 26.75
CA LYS A 112 -0.82 10.03 26.43
C LYS A 112 -1.77 10.76 25.45
N GLY A 113 -1.34 11.85 24.84
CA GLY A 113 -2.11 12.68 23.90
C GLY A 113 -2.26 14.13 24.40
N LEU A 114 -2.97 14.99 23.66
CA LEU A 114 -3.47 16.29 24.15
C LEU A 114 -4.71 16.02 25.02
N PRO A 115 -4.59 15.98 26.37
CA PRO A 115 -5.66 15.51 27.26
C PRO A 115 -6.60 16.65 27.67
N HIS A 116 -6.30 17.87 27.25
CA HIS A 116 -7.02 19.07 27.60
C HIS A 116 -7.59 19.62 26.30
N GLY A 117 -8.90 19.88 26.24
CA GLY A 117 -9.70 20.18 25.03
C GLY A 117 -9.20 21.29 24.08
N PHE A 118 -8.04 21.88 24.34
CA PHE A 118 -7.30 22.86 23.54
C PHE A 118 -6.55 22.26 22.34
N GLY A 119 -7.13 21.23 21.72
CA GLY A 119 -6.60 20.59 20.53
C GLY A 119 -7.60 20.52 19.38
N VAL A 120 -7.06 20.49 18.17
CA VAL A 120 -7.77 20.24 16.92
C VAL A 120 -7.26 18.96 16.28
N ARG A 121 -8.18 18.11 15.84
CA ARG A 121 -7.92 16.94 15.02
C ARG A 121 -8.22 17.27 13.56
N MET A 122 -7.23 17.09 12.72
CA MET A 122 -7.28 17.25 11.27
C MET A 122 -7.39 15.86 10.66
N SER A 123 -8.42 15.64 9.83
CA SER A 123 -8.67 14.34 9.19
C SER A 123 -9.39 14.51 7.85
N PRO A 124 -9.46 13.47 7.00
CA PRO A 124 -10.26 13.50 5.78
C PRO A 124 -11.76 13.71 6.04
N LEU A 125 -12.24 13.43 7.25
CA LEU A 125 -13.62 13.65 7.67
C LEU A 125 -13.91 15.11 8.08
N GLY A 126 -12.87 15.94 8.17
CA GLY A 126 -12.98 17.32 8.61
C GLY A 126 -12.07 17.65 9.80
N LEU A 127 -12.10 18.94 10.16
CA LEU A 127 -11.60 19.47 11.43
C LEU A 127 -12.57 19.15 12.56
N SER A 128 -12.04 18.67 13.68
CA SER A 128 -12.80 18.42 14.91
C SER A 128 -12.01 18.87 16.13
N ASN A 129 -12.67 19.10 17.26
CA ASN A 129 -11.99 19.32 18.52
C ASN A 129 -11.35 18.02 19.06
N ALA A 130 -10.54 18.15 20.10
CA ALA A 130 -9.91 17.02 20.79
C ALA A 130 -10.90 15.96 21.33
N ASN A 131 -12.19 16.30 21.48
CA ASN A 131 -13.26 15.40 21.92
C ASN A 131 -14.01 14.72 20.76
N GLY A 132 -13.62 14.96 19.50
CA GLY A 132 -14.23 14.36 18.31
C GLY A 132 -15.50 15.07 17.81
N GLY A 133 -15.87 16.21 18.40
CA GLY A 133 -16.93 17.07 17.85
C GLY A 133 -16.44 17.77 16.60
N LEU A 134 -17.09 17.54 15.46
CA LEU A 134 -16.80 18.24 14.21
C LEU A 134 -17.13 19.72 14.34
N PHE A 135 -16.27 20.58 13.77
CA PHE A 135 -16.62 21.99 13.64
C PHE A 135 -17.72 22.13 12.58
N GLU A 136 -18.77 22.91 12.86
CA GLU A 136 -19.95 23.07 11.98
C GLU A 136 -19.61 23.48 10.53
N LYS A 137 -18.41 24.06 10.31
CA LYS A 137 -17.93 24.58 9.02
C LYS A 137 -16.70 23.84 8.48
N SER A 138 -16.51 22.58 8.88
CA SER A 138 -15.17 22.00 8.77
C SER A 138 -14.65 21.87 7.33
N ASN A 139 -15.45 21.41 6.35
CA ASN A 139 -15.13 21.27 4.89
C ASN A 139 -13.64 21.29 4.57
N TYR A 140 -12.87 20.47 5.29
CA TYR A 140 -11.44 20.67 5.44
C TYR A 140 -10.74 20.12 4.22
N LYS A 141 -9.80 20.89 3.69
CA LYS A 141 -9.00 20.57 2.53
C LYS A 141 -7.54 20.58 2.93
N ALA A 142 -7.01 19.38 3.15
CA ALA A 142 -5.65 19.14 3.60
C ALA A 142 -4.59 19.97 2.87
N LEU A 143 -4.71 20.15 1.55
CA LEU A 143 -3.69 20.85 0.75
C LEU A 143 -3.87 22.37 0.64
N GLU A 144 -5.06 22.87 0.96
CA GLU A 144 -5.42 24.28 0.76
C GLU A 144 -5.50 25.04 2.10
N ASP A 145 -5.71 24.33 3.20
CA ASP A 145 -6.02 24.94 4.49
C ASP A 145 -4.82 25.07 5.42
N GLU A 146 -4.64 26.30 5.90
CA GLU A 146 -3.76 26.68 6.99
C GLU A 146 -4.54 26.68 8.31
N ILE A 147 -4.06 25.95 9.33
CA ILE A 147 -4.68 25.89 10.66
C ILE A 147 -3.78 26.59 11.68
N THR A 148 -4.29 27.61 12.35
CA THR A 148 -3.57 28.32 13.43
C THR A 148 -4.24 28.06 14.76
N ILE A 149 -3.47 27.70 15.78
CA ILE A 149 -3.95 27.61 17.17
C ILE A 149 -3.26 28.72 17.95
N SER A 150 -4.05 29.54 18.64
CA SER A 150 -3.57 30.77 19.27
C SER A 150 -4.17 30.95 20.67
N LEU A 151 -3.34 31.37 21.61
CA LEU A 151 -3.73 31.87 22.92
C LEU A 151 -3.90 33.39 22.83
N ARG A 152 -5.15 33.88 22.76
CA ARG A 152 -5.46 35.31 22.75
C ARG A 152 -6.31 35.68 23.96
N TRP A 153 -5.85 36.67 24.72
CA TRP A 153 -6.60 37.20 25.87
C TRP A 153 -7.06 36.11 26.86
N GLY A 154 -6.24 35.07 27.04
CA GLY A 154 -6.55 33.93 27.90
C GLY A 154 -7.49 32.89 27.28
N GLN A 155 -7.88 33.00 26.01
CA GLN A 155 -8.67 32.02 25.27
C GLN A 155 -7.81 31.27 24.25
N VAL A 156 -8.05 29.96 24.12
CA VAL A 156 -7.46 29.15 23.05
C VAL A 156 -8.41 29.12 21.87
N GLU A 157 -7.96 29.68 20.77
CA GLU A 157 -8.71 29.90 19.54
C GLU A 157 -8.10 29.09 18.39
N VAL A 158 -8.96 28.55 17.53
CA VAL A 158 -8.58 27.87 16.29
C VAL A 158 -9.00 28.70 15.09
N TYR A 159 -8.04 28.98 14.22
CA TYR A 159 -8.26 29.67 12.95
C TYR A 159 -8.02 28.72 11.79
N ARG A 160 -8.79 28.90 10.73
CA ARG A 160 -8.58 28.29 9.41
C ARG A 160 -8.43 29.40 8.38
N ASN A 161 -7.34 29.43 7.64
CA ASN A 161 -7.04 30.47 6.65
C ASN A 161 -7.29 31.88 7.22
N LYS A 162 -6.77 32.12 8.43
CA LYS A 162 -6.87 33.39 9.17
C LYS A 162 -8.29 33.76 9.63
N ARG A 163 -9.29 32.87 9.52
CA ARG A 163 -10.65 33.07 10.05
C ARG A 163 -10.86 32.24 11.29
N LEU A 164 -11.41 32.85 12.35
CA LEU A 164 -11.76 32.13 13.58
C LEU A 164 -12.83 31.07 13.27
N VAL A 165 -12.53 29.83 13.65
CA VAL A 165 -13.43 28.67 13.46
C VAL A 165 -14.06 28.26 14.78
N GLU A 166 -13.27 28.21 15.86
CA GLU A 166 -13.72 27.71 17.16
C GLU A 166 -12.93 28.35 18.30
N VAL A 167 -13.58 28.52 19.46
CA VAL A 167 -12.91 28.84 20.73
C VAL A 167 -12.94 27.59 21.60
N LEU A 168 -11.79 26.96 21.79
CA LEU A 168 -11.66 25.68 22.50
C LEU A 168 -11.83 25.83 24.02
N GLY A 169 -11.62 27.03 24.55
CA GLY A 169 -11.92 27.39 25.94
C GLY A 169 -10.90 28.35 26.56
N GLN A 170 -10.98 28.52 27.88
CA GLN A 170 -10.19 29.48 28.64
C GLN A 170 -8.96 28.83 29.29
N ALA A 171 -7.77 29.35 29.00
CA ALA A 171 -6.53 28.98 29.68
C ALA A 171 -6.55 29.51 31.14
N PRO A 172 -5.75 28.91 32.06
CA PRO A 172 -5.69 29.37 33.44
C PRO A 172 -5.34 30.86 33.57
N ALA A 173 -5.87 31.50 34.61
CA ALA A 173 -5.64 32.91 34.87
C ALA A 173 -4.14 33.22 35.03
N GLY A 174 -3.64 34.25 34.32
CA GLY A 174 -2.24 34.64 34.33
C GLY A 174 -1.34 33.83 33.38
N CYS A 175 -1.88 32.85 32.66
CA CYS A 175 -1.15 32.11 31.64
C CYS A 175 -0.88 33.00 30.42
N VAL A 176 0.40 33.28 30.16
CA VAL A 176 0.84 34.13 29.04
C VAL A 176 1.34 33.33 27.84
N SER A 177 1.65 32.05 28.03
CA SER A 177 2.15 31.13 27.00
C SER A 177 1.91 29.67 27.41
N MET A 178 1.94 28.75 26.43
CA MET A 178 1.74 27.31 26.65
C MET A 178 2.72 26.47 25.84
N HIS A 179 2.67 25.16 26.01
CA HIS A 179 3.44 24.22 25.20
C HIS A 179 2.61 23.78 24.00
N ALA A 180 3.10 23.97 22.78
CA ALA A 180 2.49 23.36 21.62
C ALA A 180 2.91 21.89 21.50
N LYS A 181 1.96 21.00 21.22
CA LYS A 181 2.20 19.60 20.88
C LYS A 181 1.47 19.24 19.59
N ILE A 182 2.13 18.48 18.75
CA ILE A 182 1.59 17.98 17.48
C ILE A 182 1.81 16.47 17.44
N PHE A 183 0.73 15.73 17.54
CA PHE A 183 0.69 14.29 17.38
C PHE A 183 0.29 13.97 15.95
N MET A 184 1.02 13.09 15.30
CA MET A 184 0.61 12.51 14.03
C MET A 184 0.16 11.09 14.31
N ARG A 185 -1.05 10.76 13.83
CA ARG A 185 -1.50 9.36 13.80
C ARG A 185 -1.39 8.93 12.35
N GLU A 186 -0.38 8.15 12.05
CA GLU A 186 -0.08 7.76 10.69
C GLU A 186 -1.02 6.62 10.29
N PRO A 187 -1.77 6.71 9.18
CA PRO A 187 -2.26 5.52 8.52
C PRO A 187 -1.17 5.03 7.56
N ASP A 188 -0.25 4.26 8.11
CA ASP A 188 0.07 2.87 7.76
C ASP A 188 0.66 2.46 6.39
N LEU A 189 0.83 3.31 5.37
CA LEU A 189 1.48 2.83 4.13
C LEU A 189 2.33 3.83 3.36
N GLN A 190 1.79 5.02 3.10
CA GLN A 190 2.51 6.04 2.33
C GLN A 190 3.74 6.52 3.10
N VAL A 191 3.64 6.65 4.43
CA VAL A 191 4.77 6.98 5.30
C VAL A 191 5.75 5.82 5.44
N TYR A 192 5.26 4.58 5.56
CA TYR A 192 6.13 3.40 5.55
C TYR A 192 7.03 3.37 4.31
N LEU A 193 6.43 3.59 3.13
CA LEU A 193 7.15 3.61 1.86
C LEU A 193 7.98 4.87 1.62
N LEU A 194 7.51 6.06 2.01
CA LEU A 194 8.29 7.30 1.89
C LEU A 194 9.42 7.39 2.93
N ARG A 195 9.34 6.65 4.05
CA ARG A 195 10.43 6.49 5.04
C ARG A 195 11.54 5.59 4.52
N THR A 196 11.20 4.61 3.69
CA THR A 196 12.20 3.88 2.90
C THR A 196 12.58 4.77 1.73
N ALA A 197 13.75 5.41 1.75
CA ALA A 197 14.16 6.47 0.81
C ALA A 197 14.28 6.06 -0.68
N THR A 198 13.54 5.06 -1.17
CA THR A 198 13.65 4.49 -2.51
C THR A 198 12.35 3.77 -2.95
N CYS A 199 11.21 4.46 -3.00
CA CYS A 199 9.99 3.92 -3.64
C CYS A 199 10.24 3.54 -5.10
N CYS A 200 11.13 4.28 -5.77
CA CYS A 200 11.57 4.04 -7.14
C CYS A 200 12.50 2.82 -7.30
N ARG A 201 12.91 2.14 -6.21
CA ARG A 201 13.79 0.95 -6.27
C ARG A 201 13.12 -0.36 -5.90
N VAL A 202 11.84 -0.34 -5.58
CA VAL A 202 11.10 -1.55 -5.24
C VAL A 202 11.06 -2.46 -6.47
N ARG A 203 11.58 -3.68 -6.31
CA ARG A 203 11.56 -4.77 -7.29
C ARG A 203 10.61 -5.89 -6.89
N GLU A 204 10.43 -6.14 -5.61
CA GLU A 204 9.57 -7.20 -5.11
C GLU A 204 8.49 -6.60 -4.21
N LEU A 205 7.23 -6.95 -4.45
CA LEU A 205 6.09 -6.42 -3.72
C LEU A 205 5.17 -7.57 -3.29
N ASP A 206 5.13 -7.85 -1.99
CA ASP A 206 4.25 -8.85 -1.39
C ASP A 206 3.04 -8.16 -0.73
N LEU A 207 1.88 -8.33 -1.35
CA LEU A 207 0.57 -7.84 -0.89
C LEU A 207 -0.36 -9.01 -0.56
N SER A 208 0.20 -10.18 -0.25
CA SER A 208 -0.59 -11.37 -0.01
C SER A 208 -1.44 -11.26 1.26
N ARG A 209 -2.51 -12.06 1.36
CA ARG A 209 -3.37 -12.16 2.56
C ARG A 209 -4.08 -10.85 2.92
N ASN A 210 -4.49 -10.09 1.93
CA ASN A 210 -5.20 -8.82 2.10
C ASN A 210 -6.64 -8.89 1.57
N ARG A 211 -7.28 -7.74 1.35
CA ARG A 211 -8.65 -7.63 0.85
C ARG A 211 -8.69 -6.88 -0.48
N ILE A 212 -7.67 -7.11 -1.31
CA ILE A 212 -7.56 -6.52 -2.64
C ILE A 212 -8.56 -7.23 -3.56
N GLU A 213 -9.41 -6.45 -4.21
CA GLU A 213 -10.37 -6.91 -5.22
C GLU A 213 -9.95 -6.34 -6.58
N ASP A 214 -10.75 -6.60 -7.62
CA ASP A 214 -10.43 -6.22 -9.01
C ASP A 214 -10.05 -4.75 -9.22
N PRO A 215 -10.72 -3.75 -8.60
CA PRO A 215 -10.32 -2.35 -8.74
C PRO A 215 -8.92 -2.04 -8.17
N GLY A 216 -8.55 -2.70 -7.07
CA GLY A 216 -7.22 -2.57 -6.47
C GLY A 216 -6.14 -3.20 -7.35
N ALA A 217 -6.41 -4.41 -7.86
CA ALA A 217 -5.54 -5.09 -8.81
C ALA A 217 -5.32 -4.28 -10.09
N GLY A 218 -6.39 -3.69 -10.65
CA GLY A 218 -6.29 -2.82 -11.83
C GLY A 218 -5.47 -1.55 -11.57
N SER A 219 -5.62 -0.95 -10.39
CA SER A 219 -4.82 0.24 -10.00
C SER A 219 -3.33 -0.07 -9.90
N LEU A 220 -2.98 -1.25 -9.35
CA LEU A 220 -1.59 -1.74 -9.32
C LEU A 220 -1.06 -1.99 -10.74
N ALA A 221 -1.82 -2.70 -11.55
CA ALA A 221 -1.47 -3.02 -12.93
C ALA A 221 -1.18 -1.77 -13.76
N GLU A 222 -2.05 -0.75 -13.68
CA GLU A 222 -1.87 0.51 -14.43
C GLU A 222 -0.57 1.22 -14.05
N VAL A 223 -0.15 1.13 -12.79
CA VAL A 223 1.11 1.71 -12.35
C VAL A 223 2.30 0.87 -12.76
N ILE A 224 2.26 -0.44 -12.57
CA ILE A 224 3.35 -1.36 -12.89
C ILE A 224 3.65 -1.35 -14.39
N ALA A 225 2.61 -1.28 -15.23
CA ALA A 225 2.73 -1.18 -16.68
C ALA A 225 3.44 0.10 -17.17
N LYS A 226 3.70 1.08 -16.30
CA LYS A 226 4.49 2.28 -16.65
C LYS A 226 5.97 1.94 -16.53
N ASP A 227 6.76 2.32 -17.54
CA ASP A 227 8.24 2.18 -17.59
C ASP A 227 8.99 2.89 -16.45
N THR A 228 8.28 3.55 -15.55
CA THR A 228 8.81 4.24 -14.37
C THR A 228 8.95 3.33 -13.15
N THR A 229 8.40 2.10 -13.18
CA THR A 229 8.49 1.16 -12.06
C THR A 229 9.59 0.12 -12.26
N LEU A 230 10.18 -0.37 -11.16
CA LEU A 230 11.17 -1.45 -11.18
C LEU A 230 10.60 -2.78 -10.66
N VAL A 231 9.29 -2.86 -10.42
CA VAL A 231 8.64 -4.04 -9.83
C VAL A 231 8.70 -5.20 -10.82
N THR A 232 9.40 -6.26 -10.43
CA THR A 232 9.59 -7.50 -11.18
C THR A 232 8.88 -8.67 -10.52
N LYS A 233 8.67 -8.64 -9.20
CA LYS A 233 7.93 -9.66 -8.47
C LYS A 233 6.73 -9.08 -7.76
N LEU A 234 5.56 -9.67 -7.96
CA LEU A 234 4.31 -9.26 -7.34
C LEU A 234 3.58 -10.46 -6.75
N ASP A 235 3.42 -10.47 -5.43
CA ASP A 235 2.59 -11.44 -4.73
C ASP A 235 1.24 -10.81 -4.33
N LEU A 236 0.18 -11.28 -4.97
CA LEU A 236 -1.22 -10.94 -4.70
C LEU A 236 -2.00 -12.15 -4.21
N SER A 237 -1.33 -13.18 -3.69
CA SER A 237 -2.00 -14.40 -3.24
C SER A 237 -2.89 -14.16 -2.02
N LEU A 238 -3.90 -15.01 -1.82
CA LEU A 238 -4.83 -14.91 -0.68
C LEU A 238 -5.54 -13.53 -0.62
N ASN A 239 -6.01 -13.05 -1.77
CA ASN A 239 -6.82 -11.84 -1.91
C ASN A 239 -8.23 -12.19 -2.42
N ARG A 240 -8.95 -11.23 -2.99
CA ARG A 240 -10.32 -11.39 -3.52
C ARG A 240 -10.40 -10.98 -4.99
N ILE A 241 -9.33 -11.26 -5.73
CA ILE A 241 -9.23 -10.94 -7.16
C ILE A 241 -10.03 -12.00 -7.95
N CYS A 242 -10.87 -11.54 -8.86
CA CYS A 242 -11.65 -12.38 -9.76
C CYS A 242 -11.14 -12.23 -11.20
N ASP A 243 -11.97 -12.64 -12.16
CA ASP A 243 -11.66 -12.57 -13.58
C ASP A 243 -11.33 -11.16 -14.08
N GLU A 244 -12.02 -10.13 -13.58
CA GLU A 244 -11.84 -8.75 -14.05
C GLU A 244 -10.49 -8.16 -13.62
N GLY A 245 -10.03 -8.45 -12.41
CA GLY A 245 -8.75 -7.95 -11.90
C GLY A 245 -7.55 -8.62 -12.55
N ALA A 246 -7.68 -9.89 -12.95
CA ALA A 246 -6.60 -10.65 -13.58
C ALA A 246 -6.17 -10.11 -14.95
N VAL A 247 -7.04 -9.35 -15.65
CA VAL A 247 -6.86 -8.92 -17.05
C VAL A 247 -5.56 -8.13 -17.28
N GLN A 248 -5.07 -7.40 -16.29
CA GLN A 248 -3.99 -6.44 -16.45
C GLN A 248 -2.75 -6.75 -15.60
N LEU A 249 -2.71 -7.88 -14.89
CA LEU A 249 -1.66 -8.15 -13.91
C LEU A 249 -0.38 -8.79 -14.49
N ALA A 250 -0.39 -9.17 -15.77
CA ALA A 250 0.73 -9.82 -16.47
C ALA A 250 1.82 -8.82 -16.94
N GLU A 251 2.23 -7.93 -16.05
CA GLU A 251 3.17 -6.82 -16.31
C GLU A 251 4.48 -6.97 -15.50
N VAL A 252 4.67 -8.10 -14.81
CA VAL A 252 5.84 -8.42 -13.97
C VAL A 252 6.49 -9.74 -14.37
N THR A 253 7.75 -9.99 -13.98
CA THR A 253 8.44 -11.26 -14.31
C THR A 253 7.95 -12.43 -13.47
N ASP A 254 7.56 -12.18 -12.21
CA ASP A 254 7.09 -13.19 -11.28
C ASP A 254 5.76 -12.75 -10.68
N LEU A 255 4.68 -13.42 -11.09
CA LEU A 255 3.32 -13.09 -10.70
C LEU A 255 2.71 -14.22 -9.87
N ASN A 256 2.38 -13.93 -8.61
CA ASN A 256 1.64 -14.86 -7.76
C ASN A 256 0.21 -14.39 -7.50
N LEU A 257 -0.76 -15.12 -8.06
CA LEU A 257 -2.20 -14.91 -7.90
C LEU A 257 -2.88 -16.11 -7.22
N SER A 258 -2.12 -16.92 -6.48
CA SER A 258 -2.65 -18.11 -5.81
C SER A 258 -3.73 -17.76 -4.76
N HIS A 259 -4.68 -18.65 -4.51
CA HIS A 259 -5.77 -18.45 -3.54
C HIS A 259 -6.59 -17.16 -3.80
N ASN A 260 -7.05 -17.01 -5.03
CA ASN A 260 -7.99 -15.98 -5.45
C ASN A 260 -9.22 -16.67 -6.08
N THR A 261 -10.09 -15.91 -6.75
CA THR A 261 -11.31 -16.43 -7.39
C THR A 261 -11.27 -16.23 -8.90
N ILE A 262 -10.11 -16.51 -9.51
CA ILE A 262 -9.91 -16.44 -10.97
C ILE A 262 -10.48 -17.70 -11.61
N GLY A 263 -11.39 -17.54 -12.56
CA GLY A 263 -11.99 -18.61 -13.35
C GLY A 263 -11.44 -18.68 -14.77
N ASP A 264 -12.19 -19.34 -15.65
CA ASP A 264 -11.81 -19.52 -17.06
C ASP A 264 -11.66 -18.19 -17.82
N ILE A 265 -12.41 -17.16 -17.43
CA ILE A 265 -12.38 -15.85 -18.11
C ILE A 265 -11.09 -15.11 -17.76
N GLY A 266 -10.71 -15.05 -16.48
CA GLY A 266 -9.46 -14.44 -16.05
C GLY A 266 -8.24 -15.22 -16.53
N ALA A 267 -8.31 -16.56 -16.53
CA ALA A 267 -7.27 -17.40 -17.12
C ALA A 267 -7.07 -17.13 -18.63
N ARG A 268 -8.16 -16.91 -19.37
CA ARG A 268 -8.08 -16.49 -20.77
C ARG A 268 -7.46 -15.10 -20.91
N ALA A 269 -7.82 -14.14 -20.05
CA ALA A 269 -7.24 -12.80 -20.11
C ALA A 269 -5.73 -12.81 -19.83
N LEU A 270 -5.29 -13.62 -18.86
CA LEU A 270 -3.87 -13.88 -18.62
C LEU A 270 -3.20 -14.50 -19.86
N ALA A 271 -3.82 -15.51 -20.48
CA ALA A 271 -3.30 -16.11 -21.71
C ALA A 271 -3.14 -15.08 -22.84
N ASP A 272 -4.17 -14.26 -23.09
CA ASP A 272 -4.14 -13.21 -24.10
C ASP A 272 -3.05 -12.15 -23.80
N ALA A 273 -2.69 -11.95 -22.54
CA ALA A 273 -1.56 -11.09 -22.15
C ALA A 273 -0.19 -11.76 -22.37
N LEU A 274 -0.07 -13.06 -22.06
CA LEU A 274 1.15 -13.85 -22.26
C LEU A 274 1.54 -14.00 -23.74
N GLU A 275 0.57 -13.91 -24.66
CA GLU A 275 0.80 -13.96 -26.11
C GLU A 275 1.46 -12.67 -26.65
N LYS A 276 1.47 -11.57 -25.87
CA LYS A 276 2.11 -10.31 -26.29
C LYS A 276 3.64 -10.44 -26.25
N GLU A 277 4.31 -9.98 -27.30
CA GLU A 277 5.79 -9.97 -27.40
C GLU A 277 6.50 -9.25 -26.23
N SER A 278 5.84 -8.28 -25.62
CA SER A 278 6.39 -7.49 -24.51
C SER A 278 6.05 -8.04 -23.13
N CYS A 279 5.36 -9.19 -23.03
CA CYS A 279 4.95 -9.73 -21.73
C CYS A 279 6.19 -10.21 -20.95
N PRO A 280 6.45 -9.67 -19.75
CA PRO A 280 7.66 -10.00 -18.99
C PRO A 280 7.55 -11.29 -18.18
N VAL A 281 6.35 -11.89 -18.07
CA VAL A 281 6.08 -13.00 -17.15
C VAL A 281 6.91 -14.24 -17.49
N THR A 282 7.69 -14.70 -16.52
CA THR A 282 8.46 -15.95 -16.55
C THR A 282 7.96 -16.97 -15.54
N CYS A 283 7.46 -16.50 -14.39
CA CYS A 283 6.88 -17.31 -13.33
C CYS A 283 5.42 -16.91 -13.09
N LEU A 284 4.50 -17.87 -13.25
CA LEU A 284 3.06 -17.65 -13.05
C LEU A 284 2.48 -18.65 -12.04
N HIS A 285 2.02 -18.15 -10.89
CA HIS A 285 1.39 -18.97 -9.86
C HIS A 285 -0.11 -18.69 -9.76
N LEU A 286 -0.93 -19.70 -10.04
CA LEU A 286 -2.39 -19.67 -10.06
C LEU A 286 -2.98 -20.78 -9.17
N THR A 287 -2.25 -21.19 -8.13
CA THR A 287 -2.69 -22.28 -7.24
C THR A 287 -4.01 -21.92 -6.56
N ASP A 288 -4.91 -22.88 -6.37
CA ASP A 288 -6.17 -22.68 -5.63
C ASP A 288 -7.01 -21.51 -6.16
N ASN A 289 -7.40 -21.64 -7.42
CA ASN A 289 -8.34 -20.75 -8.11
C ASN A 289 -9.47 -21.62 -8.72
N ASP A 290 -10.39 -21.00 -9.45
CA ASP A 290 -11.55 -21.66 -10.05
C ASP A 290 -11.37 -21.98 -11.54
N ILE A 291 -10.13 -22.13 -12.01
CA ILE A 291 -9.80 -22.40 -13.41
C ILE A 291 -10.22 -23.83 -13.79
N GLY A 292 -11.01 -23.95 -14.85
CA GLY A 292 -11.43 -25.22 -15.44
C GLY A 292 -10.67 -25.55 -16.72
N ASP A 293 -11.17 -26.54 -17.46
CA ASP A 293 -10.57 -26.97 -18.73
C ASP A 293 -10.48 -25.83 -19.75
N LYS A 294 -11.47 -24.94 -19.84
CA LYS A 294 -11.46 -23.88 -20.87
C LYS A 294 -10.36 -22.85 -20.62
N GLY A 295 -10.20 -22.41 -19.37
CA GLY A 295 -9.13 -21.50 -18.98
C GLY A 295 -7.76 -22.16 -19.12
N CYS A 296 -7.64 -23.42 -18.70
CA CYS A 296 -6.40 -24.19 -18.84
C CYS A 296 -6.00 -24.41 -20.30
N ILE A 297 -6.96 -24.68 -21.20
CA ILE A 297 -6.69 -24.82 -22.64
C ILE A 297 -6.13 -23.52 -23.20
N ARG A 298 -6.74 -22.37 -22.87
CA ARG A 298 -6.25 -21.06 -23.32
C ARG A 298 -4.84 -20.75 -22.80
N LEU A 299 -4.58 -21.02 -21.51
CA LEU A 299 -3.24 -20.90 -20.97
C LEU A 299 -2.25 -21.82 -21.69
N ALA A 300 -2.62 -23.09 -21.95
CA ALA A 300 -1.76 -24.03 -22.66
C ALA A 300 -1.46 -23.57 -24.09
N GLU A 301 -2.44 -23.04 -24.81
CA GLU A 301 -2.23 -22.46 -26.15
C GLU A 301 -1.21 -21.32 -26.09
N ALA A 302 -1.38 -20.35 -25.17
CA ALA A 302 -0.43 -19.25 -25.00
C ALA A 302 0.99 -19.73 -24.62
N LEU A 303 1.12 -20.70 -23.71
CA LEU A 303 2.42 -21.28 -23.32
C LEU A 303 3.14 -21.97 -24.48
N GLY A 304 2.42 -22.36 -25.54
CA GLY A 304 2.95 -22.97 -26.73
C GLY A 304 3.35 -22.00 -27.84
N GLU A 305 3.10 -20.70 -27.67
CA GLU A 305 3.46 -19.66 -28.64
C GLU A 305 4.92 -19.21 -28.48
N GLU A 306 5.55 -18.83 -29.60
CA GLU A 306 6.96 -18.39 -29.64
C GLU A 306 7.21 -17.12 -28.82
N THR A 307 6.18 -16.30 -28.62
CA THR A 307 6.26 -15.05 -27.87
C THR A 307 6.23 -15.26 -26.35
N CYS A 308 5.82 -16.44 -25.89
CA CYS A 308 5.64 -16.71 -24.47
C CYS A 308 6.97 -17.03 -23.78
N SER A 309 7.30 -16.26 -22.74
CA SER A 309 8.54 -16.41 -21.95
C SER A 309 8.36 -17.18 -20.63
N VAL A 310 7.17 -17.77 -20.40
CA VAL A 310 6.88 -18.49 -19.16
C VAL A 310 7.70 -19.78 -19.08
N THR A 311 8.45 -19.92 -18.00
CA THR A 311 9.27 -21.11 -17.68
C THR A 311 8.65 -21.92 -16.54
N ASN A 312 7.98 -21.25 -15.61
CA ASN A 312 7.40 -21.87 -14.43
C ASN A 312 5.90 -21.54 -14.32
N VAL A 313 5.05 -22.57 -14.30
CA VAL A 313 3.60 -22.42 -14.14
C VAL A 313 3.04 -23.35 -13.07
N ASN A 314 2.25 -22.80 -12.14
CA ASN A 314 1.57 -23.58 -11.11
C ASN A 314 0.05 -23.39 -11.20
N LEU A 315 -0.65 -24.46 -11.57
CA LEU A 315 -2.10 -24.58 -11.71
C LEU A 315 -2.68 -25.59 -10.71
N SER A 316 -1.97 -25.88 -9.62
CA SER A 316 -2.44 -26.82 -8.60
C SER A 316 -3.74 -26.34 -7.94
N LEU A 317 -4.50 -27.26 -7.35
CA LEU A 317 -5.75 -26.95 -6.63
C LEU A 317 -6.78 -26.18 -7.47
N ASN A 318 -6.85 -26.42 -8.77
CA ASN A 318 -7.89 -25.85 -9.64
C ASN A 318 -8.96 -26.90 -9.98
N ARG A 319 -9.87 -26.56 -10.91
CA ARG A 319 -10.95 -27.43 -11.39
C ARG A 319 -10.64 -28.00 -12.78
N ILE A 320 -9.36 -28.19 -13.09
CA ILE A 320 -8.91 -28.69 -14.40
C ILE A 320 -9.15 -30.21 -14.46
N GLU A 321 -9.73 -30.66 -15.56
CA GLU A 321 -10.02 -32.07 -15.81
C GLU A 321 -9.10 -32.60 -16.93
N SER A 322 -9.52 -33.66 -17.60
CA SER A 322 -8.68 -34.36 -18.58
C SER A 322 -8.36 -33.51 -19.82
N ALA A 323 -9.26 -32.63 -20.27
CA ALA A 323 -9.02 -31.88 -21.51
C ALA A 323 -7.92 -30.82 -21.31
N GLY A 324 -7.92 -30.12 -20.17
CA GLY A 324 -6.86 -29.16 -19.83
C GLY A 324 -5.49 -29.84 -19.69
N PHE A 325 -5.43 -31.02 -19.07
CA PHE A 325 -4.18 -31.80 -18.98
C PHE A 325 -3.64 -32.22 -20.34
N VAL A 326 -4.52 -32.62 -21.26
CA VAL A 326 -4.12 -32.97 -22.63
C VAL A 326 -3.61 -31.75 -23.38
N ALA A 327 -4.26 -30.58 -23.22
CA ALA A 327 -3.80 -29.34 -23.83
C ALA A 327 -2.43 -28.89 -23.31
N LEU A 328 -2.21 -28.94 -21.99
CA LEU A 328 -0.90 -28.69 -21.39
C LEU A 328 0.16 -29.64 -21.95
N ALA A 329 -0.15 -30.92 -22.09
CA ALA A 329 0.77 -31.89 -22.67
C ALA A 329 1.11 -31.56 -24.14
N GLN A 330 0.14 -31.09 -24.91
CA GLN A 330 0.36 -30.65 -26.30
C GLN A 330 1.23 -29.40 -26.37
N ALA A 331 1.02 -28.43 -25.47
CA ALA A 331 1.82 -27.22 -25.40
C ALA A 331 3.30 -27.53 -25.12
N LEU A 332 3.57 -28.36 -24.10
CA LEU A 332 4.92 -28.78 -23.70
C LEU A 332 5.67 -29.60 -24.77
N GLU A 333 4.95 -30.18 -25.72
CA GLU A 333 5.52 -30.93 -26.85
C GLU A 333 5.92 -30.05 -28.02
N ARG A 334 5.55 -28.77 -28.02
CA ARG A 334 5.96 -27.81 -29.04
C ARG A 334 7.39 -27.36 -28.75
N ASP A 335 8.20 -27.29 -29.80
CA ASP A 335 9.60 -26.83 -29.70
C ASP A 335 9.71 -25.36 -29.27
N THR A 336 8.61 -24.61 -29.38
CA THR A 336 8.47 -23.20 -29.02
C THR A 336 8.14 -22.98 -27.55
N CYS A 337 7.79 -24.03 -26.81
CA CYS A 337 7.40 -23.92 -25.40
C CYS A 337 8.62 -23.81 -24.49
N SER A 338 8.69 -22.73 -23.71
CA SER A 338 9.79 -22.46 -22.78
C SER A 338 9.60 -23.05 -21.37
N VAL A 339 8.46 -23.72 -21.11
CA VAL A 339 8.11 -24.22 -19.77
C VAL A 339 9.02 -25.37 -19.34
N THR A 340 9.75 -25.15 -18.25
CA THR A 340 10.61 -26.14 -17.59
C THR A 340 9.97 -26.77 -16.37
N ASP A 341 8.98 -26.10 -15.77
CA ASP A 341 8.33 -26.55 -14.53
C ASP A 341 6.82 -26.32 -14.59
N VAL A 342 6.06 -27.42 -14.48
CA VAL A 342 4.60 -27.40 -14.43
C VAL A 342 4.11 -28.12 -13.17
N SER A 343 3.27 -27.43 -12.39
CA SER A 343 2.61 -28.03 -11.23
C SER A 343 1.10 -28.01 -11.41
N VAL A 344 0.47 -29.18 -11.33
CA VAL A 344 -0.98 -29.38 -11.56
C VAL A 344 -1.59 -30.28 -10.48
N ALA A 345 -0.97 -30.34 -9.30
CA ALA A 345 -1.42 -31.20 -8.21
C ALA A 345 -2.85 -30.86 -7.79
N HIS A 346 -3.58 -31.83 -7.26
CA HIS A 346 -4.94 -31.62 -6.74
C HIS A 346 -5.96 -31.03 -7.74
N ASN A 347 -5.79 -31.34 -9.02
CA ASN A 347 -6.83 -31.19 -10.05
C ASN A 347 -7.65 -32.49 -10.20
N ARG A 348 -8.55 -32.55 -11.19
CA ARG A 348 -9.48 -33.68 -11.41
C ARG A 348 -9.31 -34.43 -12.75
N PRO A 349 -8.08 -34.69 -13.25
CA PRO A 349 -7.90 -35.42 -14.50
C PRO A 349 -8.15 -36.93 -14.32
N GLU A 350 -8.43 -37.61 -15.42
CA GLU A 350 -8.31 -39.06 -15.46
C GLU A 350 -6.84 -39.51 -15.45
N LYS A 351 -6.61 -40.77 -15.06
CA LYS A 351 -5.27 -41.38 -15.01
C LYS A 351 -4.55 -41.31 -16.36
N ALA A 352 -5.27 -41.45 -17.47
CA ALA A 352 -4.70 -41.39 -18.81
C ALA A 352 -4.16 -39.99 -19.14
N ALA A 353 -4.91 -38.93 -18.81
CA ALA A 353 -4.50 -37.55 -19.03
C ALA A 353 -3.30 -37.16 -18.14
N THR A 354 -3.30 -37.60 -16.88
CA THR A 354 -2.14 -37.41 -15.98
C THR A 354 -0.88 -38.06 -16.56
N LYS A 355 -1.00 -39.30 -17.07
CA LYS A 355 0.11 -40.02 -17.70
C LYS A 355 0.59 -39.32 -18.97
N ARG A 356 -0.32 -38.81 -19.80
CA ARG A 356 0.00 -38.05 -21.03
C ARG A 356 0.86 -36.82 -20.71
N LEU A 357 0.46 -36.04 -19.71
CA LEU A 357 1.19 -34.84 -19.29
C LEU A 357 2.58 -35.20 -18.72
N ALA A 358 2.66 -36.21 -17.86
CA ALA A 358 3.94 -36.67 -17.32
C ALA A 358 4.91 -37.15 -18.42
N GLN A 359 4.39 -37.79 -19.47
CA GLN A 359 5.20 -38.23 -20.62
C GLN A 359 5.70 -37.05 -21.46
N ALA A 360 4.86 -36.04 -21.71
CA ALA A 360 5.25 -34.82 -22.41
C ALA A 360 6.39 -34.12 -21.67
N PHE A 361 6.21 -33.88 -20.37
CA PHE A 361 7.20 -33.21 -19.54
C PHE A 361 8.53 -33.97 -19.44
N ALA A 362 8.49 -35.29 -19.30
CA ALA A 362 9.70 -36.13 -19.29
C ALA A 362 10.47 -36.09 -20.62
N LYS A 363 9.79 -35.81 -21.74
CA LYS A 363 10.42 -35.63 -23.05
C LYS A 363 11.11 -34.27 -23.13
N THR A 364 10.46 -33.20 -22.66
CA THR A 364 11.00 -31.84 -22.62
C THR A 364 12.27 -31.75 -21.77
N LEU A 365 12.29 -32.37 -20.58
CA LEU A 365 13.49 -32.47 -19.71
C LEU A 365 14.66 -33.22 -20.36
N ARG A 366 14.38 -34.21 -21.22
CA ARG A 366 15.43 -34.98 -21.92
C ARG A 366 16.02 -34.21 -23.10
N LEU A 367 15.25 -33.35 -23.75
CA LEU A 367 15.72 -32.50 -24.85
C LEU A 367 16.68 -31.42 -24.35
N ASN A 368 16.48 -30.92 -23.13
CA ASN A 368 17.35 -29.89 -22.53
C ASN A 368 18.67 -30.45 -21.93
N ALA A 369 18.82 -31.77 -21.85
CA ALA A 369 19.98 -32.44 -21.23
C ALA A 369 20.93 -33.14 -22.23
N ALA A 370 20.63 -33.05 -23.54
CA ALA A 370 21.44 -33.58 -24.64
C ALA A 370 22.11 -32.45 -25.40
#